data_AF-F7FMN3-F1
#
_entry.id   AF-F7FMN3-F1
#
_cell.length_a   1.000
_cell.length_b   1.000
_cell.length_c   1.000
_cell.angle_alpha   90.00
_cell.angle_beta   90.00
_cell.angle_gamma   90.00
#
_symmetry.space_group_name_H-M   'P 1'
#
loop_
_entity.id
_entity.type
_entity.pdbx_description
1 polymer ?
#
loop_
_entity_poly.entity_id
_entity_poly.type
_entity_poly.pdbx_seq_one_letter_code
_entity_poly.pdbx_strand_id
1 'polypeptide(L)'
;MNSNELCDPFFSILGKWKHFPVMMCPSLYHSLHMSCCQRKSIAPVKKTDFVSVSSDESLKDTGKRLEDLYSSEEKSAILQVLNTASVNELGAFTFLRGRKSINIVKHREKHGPFQDLESLMEVPLFQYKSTVKVCDSILHPESKEKKKEKKILENSLGKFVRLGIERKKLKAAKSIVSIVFGNERIAWAHLDNTVMVLDWRQENNFKLMKETYMPAMYLKMISSVVSKIPEADFYILEKRTFSLQQTTLFPVTLHFHIVEAMLYSLLNKTFAQDGQHRVLSMNRNVVGKHFDLMLGTMRTSGMALVQQFLSDFPKQEKPRVSFPLENLVRYRSMMETDGRKIKEELWDSLLQAVAFYELFMFDPQS
;
A
#
# COMPACT_ATOMS: atom_id res chain seq x y z
N MET A 1 -71.42 -16.84 -18.27
CA MET A 1 -70.04 -16.94 -17.73
C MET A 1 -69.63 -15.52 -17.32
N ASN A 2 -69.46 -15.35 -15.99
CA ASN A 2 -68.82 -14.28 -15.19
C ASN A 2 -68.23 -13.05 -15.91
N SER A 3 -68.31 -11.80 -15.43
CA SER A 3 -69.06 -11.09 -14.36
C SER A 3 -68.44 -9.67 -14.27
N ASN A 4 -69.28 -8.63 -14.18
CA ASN A 4 -69.23 -7.40 -13.35
C ASN A 4 -67.91 -6.57 -13.19
N GLU A 5 -67.85 -5.25 -12.99
CA GLU A 5 -68.77 -4.10 -12.79
C GLU A 5 -67.89 -2.81 -12.75
N LEU A 6 -68.29 -1.72 -13.43
CA LEU A 6 -68.74 -0.39 -12.95
C LEU A 6 -67.77 0.58 -12.20
N CYS A 7 -67.53 1.72 -12.90
CA CYS A 7 -67.63 3.15 -12.54
C CYS A 7 -67.02 3.77 -11.24
N ASP A 8 -65.96 4.59 -11.41
CA ASP A 8 -65.87 6.08 -11.35
C ASP A 8 -66.68 6.94 -10.31
N PRO A 9 -66.29 8.21 -10.01
CA PRO A 9 -65.13 8.74 -9.27
C PRO A 9 -65.57 9.78 -8.18
N PHE A 10 -64.70 10.38 -7.32
CA PHE A 10 -64.83 11.74 -6.73
C PHE A 10 -63.72 12.13 -5.71
N PHE A 11 -63.59 13.45 -5.51
CA PHE A 11 -62.59 14.29 -4.82
C PHE A 11 -62.56 14.25 -3.25
N SER A 12 -61.33 14.42 -2.69
CA SER A 12 -60.92 15.41 -1.64
C SER A 12 -60.98 15.15 -0.10
N ILE A 13 -59.96 15.74 0.57
CA ILE A 13 -59.86 16.31 1.96
C ILE A 13 -59.20 15.48 3.11
N LEU A 14 -58.12 16.10 3.64
CA LEU A 14 -57.51 16.11 4.99
C LEU A 14 -57.78 14.99 6.02
N GLY A 15 -56.70 14.56 6.68
CA GLY A 15 -56.66 14.73 8.15
C GLY A 15 -55.82 13.78 8.99
N LYS A 16 -54.94 14.41 9.79
CA LYS A 16 -54.65 14.14 11.21
C LYS A 16 -53.48 13.21 11.57
N TRP A 17 -52.42 13.90 11.99
CA TRP A 17 -51.43 13.47 12.97
C TRP A 17 -52.10 13.02 14.27
N LYS A 18 -51.65 11.90 14.83
CA LYS A 18 -51.85 11.54 16.24
C LYS A 18 -50.56 10.96 16.82
N HIS A 19 -50.09 11.63 17.86
CA HIS A 19 -49.09 11.17 18.83
C HIS A 19 -49.64 10.00 19.65
N PHE A 20 -48.75 9.19 20.24
CA PHE A 20 -48.76 8.65 21.63
C PHE A 20 -47.70 7.51 21.74
N PRO A 21 -47.20 7.14 22.94
CA PRO A 21 -46.52 7.95 23.94
C PRO A 21 -45.08 7.46 24.23
N VAL A 22 -44.30 8.36 24.80
CA VAL A 22 -43.02 8.08 25.47
C VAL A 22 -43.27 7.17 26.68
N MET A 23 -42.58 6.04 26.73
CA MET A 23 -42.43 5.23 27.94
C MET A 23 -41.05 5.50 28.54
N MET A 24 -41.03 6.18 29.69
CA MET A 24 -39.86 6.44 30.53
C MET A 24 -39.95 5.56 31.77
N CYS A 25 -38.91 4.76 32.04
CA CYS A 25 -38.41 4.44 33.39
C CYS A 25 -37.13 3.55 33.31
N PRO A 26 -36.28 3.48 34.35
CA PRO A 26 -35.19 4.44 34.58
C PRO A 26 -33.81 3.76 34.80
N SER A 27 -32.74 4.60 34.77
CA SER A 27 -31.44 4.50 35.48
C SER A 27 -30.75 3.13 35.55
N LEU A 28 -29.51 2.95 35.11
CA LEU A 28 -28.26 3.53 35.62
C LEU A 28 -27.23 3.30 34.49
N TYR A 29 -26.36 4.23 34.14
CA TYR A 29 -24.95 4.21 34.52
C TYR A 29 -24.30 5.51 34.02
N HIS A 30 -23.43 6.07 34.86
CA HIS A 30 -22.65 7.31 34.68
C HIS A 30 -22.09 7.50 33.26
N SER A 31 -22.42 8.65 32.66
CA SER A 31 -21.64 9.25 31.58
C SER A 31 -20.95 10.51 32.11
N LEU A 32 -19.63 10.48 32.14
CA LEU A 32 -18.79 11.63 32.45
C LEU A 32 -18.96 12.67 31.34
N HIS A 33 -19.52 13.80 31.74
CA HIS A 33 -19.69 15.00 30.93
C HIS A 33 -18.33 15.70 30.74
N MET A 34 -17.85 15.78 29.51
CA MET A 34 -16.81 16.75 29.14
C MET A 34 -17.35 17.63 28.01
N SER A 35 -17.88 18.77 28.42
CA SER A 35 -18.12 19.93 27.59
C SER A 35 -16.78 20.59 27.24
N CYS A 36 -16.58 20.98 25.98
CA CYS A 36 -16.35 22.39 25.67
C CYS A 36 -16.40 22.70 24.18
N CYS A 37 -17.17 23.73 23.90
CA CYS A 37 -17.53 24.34 22.63
C CYS A 37 -16.32 24.85 21.82
N GLN A 38 -16.33 24.63 20.50
CA GLN A 38 -15.54 25.45 19.57
C GLN A 38 -16.42 26.55 18.96
N ARG A 39 -16.07 27.80 19.27
CA ARG A 39 -16.57 29.02 18.62
C ARG A 39 -15.92 29.15 17.24
N LYS A 40 -16.74 29.38 16.21
CA LYS A 40 -16.31 29.84 14.90
C LYS A 40 -16.09 31.36 14.92
N SER A 41 -15.05 31.84 14.24
CA SER A 41 -15.00 33.20 13.69
C SER A 41 -14.26 33.19 12.35
N ILE A 42 -14.82 33.93 11.39
CA ILE A 42 -14.40 34.14 10.00
C ILE A 42 -14.02 35.65 9.94
N ALA A 43 -12.81 36.09 9.55
CA ALA A 43 -12.32 36.41 8.19
C ALA A 43 -11.07 37.34 8.33
N PRO A 44 -10.49 37.92 7.24
CA PRO A 44 -9.34 37.41 6.46
C PRO A 44 -8.11 38.36 6.47
N VAL A 45 -6.98 37.96 5.85
CA VAL A 45 -6.13 38.75 4.89
C VAL A 45 -4.78 38.06 4.62
N LYS A 46 -4.34 38.22 3.36
CA LYS A 46 -3.21 37.66 2.61
C LYS A 46 -1.81 38.02 3.16
N LYS A 47 -0.85 37.09 3.10
CA LYS A 47 0.27 37.06 2.12
C LYS A 47 1.22 35.87 2.39
N THR A 48 1.63 35.25 1.28
CA THR A 48 2.88 34.49 1.01
C THR A 48 3.79 34.17 2.19
N ASP A 49 4.07 32.88 2.43
CA ASP A 49 5.41 32.31 2.28
C ASP A 49 5.40 30.77 2.36
N PHE A 50 6.37 30.17 1.69
CA PHE A 50 6.62 28.72 1.55
C PHE A 50 6.65 28.00 2.91
N VAL A 51 5.77 27.00 3.10
CA VAL A 51 5.77 26.14 4.29
C VAL A 51 6.11 24.71 3.91
N SER A 52 7.31 24.34 4.37
CA SER A 52 7.75 23.06 4.90
C SER A 52 6.89 21.81 4.68
N VAL A 53 7.49 20.83 4.01
CA VAL A 53 7.08 19.43 4.07
C VAL A 53 7.35 18.90 5.49
N SER A 54 6.23 18.69 6.18
CA SER A 54 5.92 17.72 7.24
C SER A 54 7.07 16.88 7.78
N SER A 55 7.35 17.12 9.05
CA SER A 55 8.08 16.28 10.00
C SER A 55 7.51 14.87 10.10
N ASP A 56 8.38 13.88 9.94
CA ASP A 56 8.15 12.52 10.41
C ASP A 56 8.69 12.40 11.84
N GLU A 57 7.81 12.12 12.79
CA GLU A 57 8.14 11.89 14.19
C GLU A 57 8.77 10.50 14.35
N SER A 58 10.09 10.44 14.27
CA SER A 58 10.89 9.53 15.09
C SER A 58 12.33 10.04 15.20
N LEU A 59 12.97 9.74 16.32
CA LEU A 59 14.15 10.41 16.89
C LEU A 59 13.78 11.75 17.55
N LYS A 60 13.11 11.61 18.69
CA LYS A 60 13.31 12.51 19.83
C LYS A 60 14.81 12.63 20.08
N ASP A 61 15.21 13.86 20.24
CA ASP A 61 16.49 14.37 20.72
C ASP A 61 17.13 13.45 21.78
N THR A 62 17.95 12.49 21.34
CA THR A 62 18.91 11.84 22.21
C THR A 62 20.08 12.81 22.27
N GLY A 63 20.29 13.49 23.41
CA GLY A 63 21.39 14.42 23.66
C GLY A 63 22.80 13.81 23.61
N LYS A 64 23.03 12.84 22.72
CA LYS A 64 24.34 12.34 22.32
C LYS A 64 25.01 13.41 21.46
N ARG A 65 26.20 13.83 21.89
CA ARG A 65 27.01 14.75 21.09
C ARG A 65 27.37 14.07 19.79
N LEU A 66 27.44 14.83 18.71
CA LEU A 66 27.78 14.30 17.37
C LEU A 66 29.11 13.54 17.39
N GLU A 67 30.01 13.97 18.27
CA GLU A 67 31.29 13.34 18.57
C GLU A 67 31.19 11.93 19.14
N ASP A 68 30.11 11.57 19.84
CA ASP A 68 29.99 10.24 20.46
C ASP A 68 29.53 9.17 19.47
N LEU A 69 29.25 9.54 18.22
CA LEU A 69 28.71 8.64 17.19
C LEU A 69 29.78 7.97 16.33
N TYR A 70 31.02 8.45 16.34
CA TYR A 70 32.09 8.00 15.45
C TYR A 70 33.37 7.67 16.22
N SER A 71 34.15 6.70 15.75
CA SER A 71 35.48 6.41 16.30
C SER A 71 36.47 7.54 15.98
N SER A 72 37.61 7.60 16.68
CA SER A 72 38.64 8.61 16.42
C SER A 72 39.19 8.54 14.99
N GLU A 73 39.30 7.33 14.43
CA GLU A 73 39.75 7.09 13.06
C GLU A 73 38.71 7.60 12.05
N GLU A 74 37.42 7.31 12.30
CA GLU A 74 36.31 7.75 11.45
C GLU A 74 36.20 9.29 11.44
N LYS A 75 36.34 9.93 12.60
CA LYS A 75 36.36 11.39 12.71
C LYS A 75 37.48 12.02 11.90
N SER A 76 38.69 11.46 12.03
CA SER A 76 39.85 11.95 11.30
C SER A 76 39.65 11.85 9.78
N ALA A 77 39.12 10.71 9.31
CA ALA A 77 38.80 10.51 7.90
C ALA A 77 37.73 11.50 7.39
N ILE A 78 36.67 11.73 8.17
CA ILE A 78 35.62 12.70 7.83
C ILE A 78 36.20 14.12 7.75
N LEU A 79 36.92 14.55 8.77
CA LEU A 79 37.52 15.89 8.83
C LEU A 79 38.55 16.10 7.72
N GLN A 80 39.33 15.07 7.39
CA GLN A 80 40.27 15.12 6.27
C GLN A 80 39.53 15.43 4.96
N VAL A 81 38.45 14.72 4.64
CA VAL A 81 37.66 14.97 3.44
C VAL A 81 37.04 16.37 3.46
N LEU A 82 36.46 16.80 4.57
CA LEU A 82 35.83 18.12 4.69
C LEU A 82 36.82 19.28 4.55
N ASN A 83 38.06 19.10 5.01
CA ASN A 83 39.09 20.14 4.95
C ASN A 83 39.87 20.16 3.63
N THR A 84 39.98 19.03 2.93
CA THR A 84 40.83 18.92 1.73
C THR A 84 40.06 18.89 0.41
N ALA A 85 38.86 18.30 0.38
CA ALA A 85 38.15 18.08 -0.87
C ALA A 85 37.66 19.40 -1.50
N SER A 86 37.70 19.46 -2.82
CA SER A 86 37.15 20.56 -3.63
C SER A 86 35.62 20.55 -3.65
N VAL A 87 35.00 21.64 -4.12
CA VAL A 87 33.53 21.74 -4.28
C VAL A 87 32.98 20.60 -5.14
N ASN A 88 33.72 20.18 -6.19
CA ASN A 88 33.32 19.12 -7.11
C ASN A 88 33.42 17.74 -6.45
N GLU A 89 34.47 17.49 -5.67
CA GLU A 89 34.67 16.23 -4.94
C GLU A 89 33.65 16.09 -3.81
N LEU A 90 33.40 17.16 -3.03
CA LEU A 90 32.31 17.20 -2.06
C LEU A 90 30.95 17.00 -2.73
N GLY A 91 30.75 17.57 -3.92
CA GLY A 91 29.54 17.40 -4.73
C GLY A 91 29.29 15.97 -5.21
N ALA A 92 30.30 15.08 -5.16
CA ALA A 92 30.12 13.67 -5.51
C ALA A 92 29.22 12.93 -4.49
N PHE A 93 29.31 13.29 -3.22
CA PHE A 93 28.51 12.73 -2.12
C PHE A 93 27.05 13.21 -2.19
N THR A 94 26.09 12.32 -1.92
CA THR A 94 24.65 12.60 -2.09
C THR A 94 24.16 13.77 -1.26
N PHE A 95 24.61 13.84 0.00
CA PHE A 95 24.13 14.84 0.96
C PHE A 95 24.93 16.16 0.95
N LEU A 96 25.97 16.25 0.12
CA LEU A 96 26.83 17.44 -0.02
C LEU A 96 26.66 18.16 -1.35
N ARG A 97 25.74 17.72 -2.22
CA ARG A 97 25.49 18.35 -3.52
C ARG A 97 25.01 19.79 -3.43
N GLY A 98 25.40 20.58 -4.44
CA GLY A 98 24.89 21.92 -4.67
C GLY A 98 25.38 22.92 -3.63
N ARG A 99 24.44 23.63 -2.97
CA ARG A 99 24.78 24.71 -2.04
C ARG A 99 25.57 24.24 -0.81
N LYS A 100 25.46 22.97 -0.42
CA LYS A 100 26.14 22.42 0.76
C LYS A 100 27.65 22.30 0.58
N SER A 101 28.14 21.76 -0.55
CA SER A 101 29.58 21.72 -0.83
C SER A 101 30.19 23.11 -0.93
N ILE A 102 29.48 24.05 -1.55
CA ILE A 102 29.90 25.46 -1.65
C ILE A 102 30.01 26.08 -0.25
N ASN A 103 29.02 25.85 0.62
CA ASN A 103 29.01 26.40 1.97
C ASN A 103 30.13 25.85 2.85
N ILE A 104 30.48 24.57 2.73
CA ILE A 104 31.62 23.97 3.45
C ILE A 104 32.92 24.66 3.04
N VAL A 105 33.19 24.79 1.74
CA VAL A 105 34.42 25.40 1.24
C VAL A 105 34.50 26.88 1.65
N LYS A 106 33.40 27.63 1.50
CA LYS A 106 33.34 29.03 1.94
C LYS A 106 33.54 29.17 3.45
N HIS A 107 32.98 28.25 4.24
CA HIS A 107 33.10 28.31 5.70
C HIS A 107 34.54 28.05 6.14
N ARG A 108 35.21 27.02 5.60
CA ARG A 108 36.62 26.73 5.95
C ARG A 108 37.61 27.77 5.44
N GLU A 109 37.32 28.41 4.30
CA GLU A 109 38.12 29.54 3.80
C GLU A 109 38.01 30.77 4.72
N LYS A 110 36.86 30.95 5.37
CA LYS A 110 36.60 32.11 6.24
C LYS A 110 37.01 31.89 7.70
N HIS A 111 36.81 30.70 8.25
CA HIS A 111 37.02 30.40 9.68
C HIS A 111 38.17 29.43 9.94
N GLY A 112 38.84 28.95 8.89
CA GLY A 112 39.90 27.94 8.99
C GLY A 112 39.38 26.50 8.89
N PRO A 113 40.28 25.50 8.93
CA PRO A 113 39.89 24.10 8.85
C PRO A 113 39.04 23.67 10.04
N PHE A 114 38.06 22.80 9.79
CA PHE A 114 37.22 22.18 10.82
C PHE A 114 38.08 21.35 11.77
N GLN A 115 37.92 21.57 13.07
CA GLN A 115 38.64 20.86 14.14
C GLN A 115 37.82 19.70 14.71
N ASP A 116 36.51 19.85 14.71
CA ASP A 116 35.54 18.88 15.21
C ASP A 116 34.34 18.78 14.25
N LEU A 117 33.52 17.74 14.43
CA LEU A 117 32.32 17.53 13.63
C LEU A 117 31.19 18.48 14.04
N GLU A 118 31.21 18.99 15.28
CA GLU A 118 30.18 19.89 15.81
C GLU A 118 30.20 21.26 15.09
N SER A 119 31.38 21.72 14.68
CA SER A 119 31.62 22.90 13.86
C SER A 119 30.87 22.87 12.52
N LEU A 120 30.49 21.68 12.02
CA LEU A 120 29.64 21.58 10.82
C LEU A 120 28.25 22.16 11.05
N MET A 121 27.74 22.19 12.28
CA MET A 121 26.43 22.77 12.56
C MET A 121 26.43 24.30 12.43
N GLU A 122 27.60 24.94 12.40
CA GLU A 122 27.75 26.37 12.12
C GLU A 122 27.70 26.69 10.63
N VAL A 123 27.79 25.66 9.77
CA VAL A 123 27.69 25.80 8.32
C VAL A 123 26.21 25.92 7.91
N PRO A 124 25.83 26.93 7.09
CA PRO A 124 24.46 27.05 6.64
C PRO A 124 23.96 25.79 5.92
N LEU A 125 22.75 25.34 6.26
CA LEU A 125 22.08 24.11 5.77
C LEU A 125 22.54 22.80 6.43
N PHE A 126 23.30 22.87 7.52
CA PHE A 126 23.70 21.73 8.33
C PHE A 126 23.00 21.77 9.69
N GLN A 127 22.01 20.90 9.85
CA GLN A 127 21.38 20.57 11.13
C GLN A 127 21.84 19.18 11.57
N TYR A 128 21.77 18.87 12.87
CA TYR A 128 22.22 17.60 13.45
C TYR A 128 21.90 16.36 12.58
N LYS A 129 20.61 16.12 12.28
CA LYS A 129 20.18 14.97 11.46
C LYS A 129 20.79 14.95 10.05
N SER A 130 21.06 16.12 9.48
CA SER A 130 21.68 16.24 8.17
C SER A 130 23.21 16.09 8.23
N THR A 131 23.84 16.51 9.32
CA THR A 131 25.27 16.37 9.56
C THR A 131 25.64 14.91 9.74
N VAL A 132 24.85 14.16 10.53
CA VAL A 132 25.01 12.70 10.67
C VAL A 132 24.98 12.01 9.31
N LYS A 133 23.97 12.30 8.48
CA LYS A 133 23.88 11.72 7.11
C LYS A 133 25.05 12.09 6.19
N VAL A 134 25.65 13.26 6.40
CA VAL A 134 26.83 13.70 5.64
C VAL A 134 28.05 12.90 6.07
N CYS A 135 28.30 12.80 7.37
CA CYS A 135 29.39 11.99 7.94
C CYS A 135 29.29 10.53 7.48
N ASP A 136 28.11 9.91 7.60
CA ASP A 136 27.85 8.55 7.13
C ASP A 136 28.15 8.38 5.64
N SER A 137 27.78 9.36 4.82
CA SER A 137 28.01 9.33 3.38
C SER A 137 29.48 9.51 3.00
N ILE A 138 30.29 10.16 3.84
CA ILE A 138 31.73 10.30 3.62
C ILE A 138 32.43 8.98 3.97
N LEU A 139 32.05 8.34 5.08
CA LEU A 139 32.60 7.04 5.50
C LEU A 139 32.22 5.90 4.54
N HIS A 140 31.00 5.95 4.00
CA HIS A 140 30.47 4.91 3.13
C HIS A 140 30.08 5.48 1.75
N PRO A 141 31.06 5.83 0.89
CA PRO A 141 30.77 6.37 -0.43
C PRO A 141 30.05 5.31 -1.29
N GLU A 142 28.75 5.50 -1.53
CA GLU A 142 27.98 4.57 -2.36
C GLU A 142 28.52 4.55 -3.81
N SER A 143 28.94 3.38 -4.29
CA SER A 143 29.43 3.22 -5.66
C SER A 143 28.35 3.55 -6.70
N LYS A 144 28.74 4.16 -7.82
CA LYS A 144 27.82 4.62 -8.88
C LYS A 144 26.96 3.48 -9.47
N GLU A 145 27.46 2.25 -9.45
CA GLU A 145 26.76 1.05 -9.92
C GLU A 145 25.67 0.60 -8.94
N LYS A 146 26.00 0.46 -7.65
CA LYS A 146 25.03 0.16 -6.58
C LYS A 146 23.92 1.22 -6.51
N LYS A 147 24.22 2.45 -6.91
CA LYS A 147 23.28 3.58 -6.96
C LYS A 147 22.32 3.54 -8.14
N LYS A 148 22.74 3.09 -9.33
CA LYS A 148 21.81 2.87 -10.45
C LYS A 148 20.85 1.73 -10.11
N GLU A 149 21.37 0.64 -9.56
CA GLU A 149 20.55 -0.50 -9.15
C GLU A 149 19.59 -0.14 -8.02
N LYS A 150 20.06 0.42 -6.88
CA LYS A 150 19.18 0.85 -5.79
C LYS A 150 18.15 1.89 -6.23
N LYS A 151 18.49 2.85 -7.10
CA LYS A 151 17.58 3.94 -7.48
C LYS A 151 16.54 3.52 -8.53
N ILE A 152 16.84 2.54 -9.36
CA ILE A 152 15.85 1.85 -10.21
C ILE A 152 14.97 0.97 -9.32
N LEU A 153 15.57 0.20 -8.41
CA LEU A 153 14.93 -0.74 -7.49
C LEU A 153 14.00 -0.07 -6.47
N GLU A 154 14.40 1.02 -5.80
CA GLU A 154 13.57 1.73 -4.83
C GLU A 154 12.44 2.52 -5.49
N ASN A 155 12.68 3.08 -6.69
CA ASN A 155 11.63 3.75 -7.44
C ASN A 155 10.63 2.76 -8.06
N SER A 156 11.04 1.52 -8.37
CA SER A 156 10.19 0.47 -8.95
C SER A 156 9.59 -0.52 -7.95
N LEU A 157 10.14 -0.65 -6.74
CA LEU A 157 9.54 -1.47 -5.66
C LEU A 157 8.80 -0.60 -4.64
N GLY A 158 9.41 0.51 -4.19
CA GLY A 158 8.84 1.36 -3.13
C GLY A 158 7.55 2.08 -3.52
N LYS A 159 7.28 2.26 -4.82
CA LYS A 159 6.01 2.81 -5.33
C LYS A 159 4.94 1.74 -5.62
N PHE A 160 5.34 0.47 -5.72
CA PHE A 160 4.55 -0.58 -6.36
C PHE A 160 3.99 -1.59 -5.35
N VAL A 161 4.76 -1.86 -4.30
CA VAL A 161 4.34 -2.64 -3.13
C VAL A 161 5.00 -2.02 -1.90
N ARG A 162 4.27 -1.82 -0.79
CA ARG A 162 4.86 -1.34 0.48
C ARG A 162 5.72 -2.46 1.09
N LEU A 163 6.86 -2.76 0.48
CA LEU A 163 7.75 -3.83 0.88
C LEU A 163 8.84 -3.26 1.76
N GLY A 164 8.61 -3.29 3.07
CA GLY A 164 9.71 -3.33 4.04
C GLY A 164 10.41 -4.70 4.06
N ILE A 165 10.21 -5.55 3.04
CA ILE A 165 10.69 -6.94 2.99
C ILE A 165 11.90 -7.03 2.08
N GLU A 166 12.94 -7.69 2.57
CA GLU A 166 14.14 -8.00 1.81
C GLU A 166 13.82 -8.86 0.57
N ARG A 167 14.31 -8.44 -0.60
CA ARG A 167 14.12 -9.17 -1.87
C ARG A 167 14.58 -10.63 -1.79
N LYS A 168 15.62 -10.92 -1.01
CA LYS A 168 16.11 -12.28 -0.79
C LYS A 168 15.04 -13.20 -0.20
N LYS A 169 14.23 -12.68 0.74
CA LYS A 169 13.11 -13.42 1.35
C LYS A 169 11.99 -13.64 0.35
N LEU A 170 11.67 -12.63 -0.48
CA LEU A 170 10.68 -12.75 -1.54
C LEU A 170 11.07 -13.84 -2.55
N LYS A 171 12.34 -13.85 -3.02
CA LYS A 171 12.83 -14.86 -3.95
C LYS A 171 12.89 -16.28 -3.38
N ALA A 172 13.00 -16.42 -2.06
CA ALA A 172 13.01 -17.70 -1.38
C ALA A 172 11.60 -18.28 -1.13
N ALA A 173 10.54 -17.54 -1.44
CA ALA A 173 9.17 -18.01 -1.27
C ALA A 173 8.89 -19.21 -2.18
N LYS A 174 8.31 -20.25 -1.60
CA LYS A 174 7.83 -21.45 -2.29
C LYS A 174 6.46 -21.22 -2.92
N SER A 175 5.61 -20.41 -2.30
CA SER A 175 4.29 -20.07 -2.86
C SER A 175 3.75 -18.75 -2.33
N ILE A 176 2.82 -18.16 -3.10
CA ILE A 176 2.05 -16.97 -2.72
C ILE A 176 0.56 -17.22 -2.90
N VAL A 177 -0.26 -16.53 -2.11
CA VAL A 177 -1.70 -16.39 -2.39
C VAL A 177 -2.01 -14.95 -2.73
N SER A 178 -2.46 -14.72 -3.96
CA SER A 178 -2.97 -13.42 -4.40
C SER A 178 -4.45 -13.33 -4.11
N ILE A 179 -4.88 -12.28 -3.42
CA ILE A 179 -6.24 -12.06 -2.94
C ILE A 179 -6.77 -10.75 -3.51
N VAL A 180 -7.92 -10.82 -4.16
CA VAL A 180 -8.66 -9.67 -4.69
C VAL A 180 -10.08 -9.74 -4.17
N PHE A 181 -10.58 -8.62 -3.65
CA PHE A 181 -11.94 -8.52 -3.15
C PHE A 181 -12.65 -7.31 -3.73
N GLY A 182 -13.97 -7.40 -3.79
CA GLY A 182 -14.90 -6.36 -4.16
C GLY A 182 -15.96 -6.20 -3.05
N ASN A 183 -17.06 -5.53 -3.37
CA ASN A 183 -18.12 -5.27 -2.40
C ASN A 183 -18.90 -6.53 -1.95
N GLU A 184 -18.98 -7.54 -2.82
CA GLU A 184 -19.79 -8.73 -2.62
C GLU A 184 -19.02 -10.05 -2.79
N ARG A 185 -17.78 -9.97 -3.26
CA ARG A 185 -16.99 -11.12 -3.70
C ARG A 185 -15.57 -10.99 -3.21
N ILE A 186 -14.95 -12.13 -2.95
CA ILE A 186 -13.52 -12.24 -2.71
C ILE A 186 -13.02 -13.46 -3.46
N ALA A 187 -11.90 -13.32 -4.13
CA ALA A 187 -11.26 -14.39 -4.88
C ALA A 187 -9.78 -14.45 -4.55
N TRP A 188 -9.21 -15.64 -4.72
CA TRP A 188 -7.79 -15.85 -4.52
C TRP A 188 -7.23 -16.86 -5.51
N ALA A 189 -5.95 -16.68 -5.83
CA ALA A 189 -5.14 -17.61 -6.61
C ALA A 189 -3.89 -17.98 -5.80
N HIS A 190 -3.68 -19.27 -5.56
CA HIS A 190 -2.51 -19.85 -4.93
C HIS A 190 -1.57 -20.37 -6.02
N LEU A 191 -0.39 -19.78 -6.10
CA LEU A 191 0.63 -20.14 -7.07
C LEU A 191 1.92 -20.55 -6.34
N ASP A 192 2.62 -21.54 -6.87
CA ASP A 192 3.96 -21.89 -6.44
C ASP A 192 5.05 -21.08 -7.17
N ASN A 193 6.30 -21.31 -6.80
CA ASN A 193 7.47 -20.68 -7.41
C ASN A 193 7.74 -21.07 -8.87
N THR A 194 7.01 -22.04 -9.43
CA THR A 194 7.04 -22.39 -10.86
C THR A 194 5.88 -21.74 -11.63
N VAL A 195 5.11 -20.87 -10.97
CA VAL A 195 3.91 -20.21 -11.51
C VAL A 195 2.83 -21.22 -11.91
N MET A 196 2.75 -22.34 -11.18
CA MET A 196 1.68 -23.32 -11.31
C MET A 196 0.52 -22.96 -10.38
N VAL A 197 -0.70 -22.94 -10.92
CA VAL A 197 -1.92 -22.64 -10.17
C VAL A 197 -2.34 -23.84 -9.33
N LEU A 198 -2.01 -23.81 -8.03
CA LEU A 198 -2.35 -24.86 -7.06
C LEU A 198 -3.84 -24.80 -6.65
N ASP A 199 -4.36 -23.59 -6.46
CA ASP A 199 -5.77 -23.35 -6.15
C ASP A 199 -6.23 -22.01 -6.73
N TRP A 200 -7.46 -21.96 -7.23
CA TRP A 200 -8.04 -20.72 -7.74
C TRP A 200 -9.56 -20.72 -7.54
N ARG A 201 -10.04 -19.83 -6.67
CA ARG A 201 -11.40 -19.85 -6.15
C ARG A 201 -11.97 -18.45 -5.94
N GLN A 202 -13.29 -18.40 -5.87
CA GLN A 202 -14.06 -17.21 -5.53
C GLN A 202 -15.16 -17.58 -4.53
N GLU A 203 -15.33 -16.75 -3.51
CA GLU A 203 -16.44 -16.81 -2.57
C GLU A 203 -17.48 -15.75 -2.95
N ASN A 204 -18.71 -16.20 -3.20
CA ASN A 204 -19.82 -15.35 -3.64
C ASN A 204 -20.65 -14.78 -2.48
N ASN A 205 -20.55 -15.38 -1.30
CA ASN A 205 -21.30 -14.96 -0.12
C ASN A 205 -20.54 -13.91 0.69
N PHE A 206 -19.75 -13.05 0.04
CA PHE A 206 -18.95 -12.00 0.70
C PHE A 206 -19.68 -10.65 0.72
N LYS A 207 -21.00 -10.67 0.96
CA LYS A 207 -21.86 -9.47 0.98
C LYS A 207 -21.75 -8.74 2.32
N LEU A 208 -20.63 -8.06 2.51
CA LEU A 208 -20.32 -7.31 3.73
C LEU A 208 -20.83 -5.87 3.70
N MET A 209 -20.97 -5.28 2.51
CA MET A 209 -21.53 -3.94 2.38
C MET A 209 -23.06 -4.01 2.50
N LYS A 210 -23.53 -4.08 3.75
CA LYS A 210 -24.90 -3.70 4.14
C LYS A 210 -24.80 -2.38 4.91
N GLU A 211 -25.90 -1.64 5.04
CA GLU A 211 -25.94 -0.26 5.57
C GLU A 211 -25.27 -0.07 6.95
N THR A 212 -25.04 -1.15 7.70
CA THR A 212 -24.38 -1.15 9.00
C THR A 212 -22.97 -1.76 8.91
N TYR A 213 -21.93 -0.91 8.97
CA TYR A 213 -20.51 -1.30 9.02
C TYR A 213 -20.12 -1.97 10.35
N MET A 214 -20.73 -3.12 10.66
CA MET A 214 -20.58 -3.80 11.95
C MET A 214 -19.30 -4.63 12.00
N PRO A 215 -18.29 -4.28 12.83
CA PRO A 215 -17.00 -4.98 12.86
C PRO A 215 -17.11 -6.47 13.16
N ALA A 216 -18.03 -6.87 14.05
CA ALA A 216 -18.26 -8.27 14.38
C ALA A 216 -18.71 -9.11 13.18
N MET A 217 -19.52 -8.54 12.27
CA MET A 217 -19.94 -9.22 11.05
C MET A 217 -18.77 -9.37 10.06
N TYR A 218 -17.97 -8.31 9.90
CA TYR A 218 -16.76 -8.36 9.09
C TYR A 218 -15.79 -9.44 9.60
N LEU A 219 -15.53 -9.47 10.91
CA LEU A 219 -14.64 -10.47 11.51
C LEU A 219 -15.13 -11.90 11.25
N LYS A 220 -16.43 -12.17 11.48
CA LYS A 220 -17.01 -13.50 11.26
C LYS A 220 -16.87 -13.95 9.80
N MET A 221 -17.22 -13.09 8.86
CA MET A 221 -17.18 -13.41 7.43
C MET A 221 -15.75 -13.57 6.92
N ILE A 222 -14.85 -12.65 7.28
CA ILE A 222 -13.46 -12.70 6.83
C ILE A 222 -12.75 -13.90 7.46
N SER A 223 -13.03 -14.25 8.72
CA SER A 223 -12.48 -15.47 9.34
C SER A 223 -12.90 -16.73 8.59
N SER A 224 -14.17 -16.82 8.15
CA SER A 224 -14.68 -17.94 7.34
C SER A 224 -14.00 -18.03 5.96
N VAL A 225 -13.63 -16.89 5.38
CA VAL A 225 -12.85 -16.88 4.13
C VAL A 225 -11.40 -17.30 4.38
N VAL A 226 -10.75 -16.71 5.39
CA VAL A 226 -9.36 -17.00 5.76
C VAL A 226 -9.17 -18.48 6.09
N SER A 227 -10.15 -19.15 6.70
CA SER A 227 -10.06 -20.60 6.97
C SER A 227 -10.05 -21.47 5.71
N LYS A 228 -10.43 -20.92 4.54
CA LYS A 228 -10.41 -21.62 3.25
C LYS A 228 -9.19 -21.26 2.40
N ILE A 229 -8.46 -20.21 2.77
CA ILE A 229 -7.25 -19.78 2.07
C ILE A 229 -6.11 -20.73 2.45
N PRO A 230 -5.41 -21.33 1.47
CA PRO A 230 -4.28 -22.21 1.76
C PRO A 230 -3.10 -21.43 2.39
N GLU A 231 -2.26 -22.14 3.14
CA GLU A 231 -1.02 -21.56 3.67
C GLU A 231 -0.05 -21.23 2.54
N ALA A 232 0.59 -20.06 2.65
CA ALA A 232 1.63 -19.61 1.74
C ALA A 232 2.66 -18.72 2.47
N ASP A 233 3.80 -18.49 1.83
CA ASP A 233 4.85 -17.65 2.40
C ASP A 233 4.44 -16.17 2.41
N PHE A 234 3.71 -15.74 1.37
CA PHE A 234 3.19 -14.39 1.23
C PHE A 234 1.74 -14.37 0.76
N TYR A 235 0.98 -13.38 1.25
CA TYR A 235 -0.40 -13.09 0.87
C TYR A 235 -0.45 -11.70 0.23
N ILE A 236 -0.80 -11.63 -1.05
CA ILE A 236 -0.77 -10.38 -1.83
C ILE A 236 -2.18 -9.83 -1.92
N LEU A 237 -2.44 -8.70 -1.27
CA LEU A 237 -3.70 -7.98 -1.35
C LEU A 237 -3.64 -6.94 -2.46
N GLU A 238 -4.74 -6.77 -3.18
CA GLU A 238 -4.87 -5.65 -4.11
C GLU A 238 -4.95 -4.31 -3.36
N LYS A 239 -4.10 -3.35 -3.75
CA LYS A 239 -4.18 -1.96 -3.31
C LYS A 239 -4.86 -1.11 -4.37
N ARG A 240 -6.09 -0.70 -4.06
CA ARG A 240 -6.82 0.31 -4.84
C ARG A 240 -6.57 1.70 -4.27
N THR A 241 -6.38 2.67 -5.16
CA THR A 241 -6.27 4.08 -4.79
C THR A 241 -7.64 4.75 -4.93
N PHE A 242 -8.25 5.08 -3.81
CA PHE A 242 -9.46 5.91 -3.78
C PHE A 242 -9.07 7.36 -3.52
N SER A 243 -9.66 8.30 -4.25
CA SER A 243 -9.47 9.72 -3.94
C SER A 243 -10.25 10.09 -2.69
N LEU A 244 -9.56 10.57 -1.66
CA LEU A 244 -10.20 11.07 -0.43
C LEU A 244 -11.07 12.32 -0.67
N GLN A 245 -10.93 12.95 -1.84
CA GLN A 245 -11.74 14.11 -2.24
C GLN A 245 -13.15 13.69 -2.72
N GLN A 246 -13.34 12.42 -3.12
CA GLN A 246 -14.62 11.90 -3.58
C GLN A 246 -15.41 11.31 -2.41
N THR A 247 -16.10 12.18 -1.67
CA THR A 247 -16.90 11.80 -0.49
C THR A 247 -17.99 10.78 -0.78
N THR A 248 -18.52 10.74 -2.01
CA THR A 248 -19.53 9.76 -2.45
C THR A 248 -19.01 8.32 -2.44
N LEU A 249 -17.70 8.11 -2.59
CA LEU A 249 -17.07 6.79 -2.55
C LEU A 249 -16.58 6.41 -1.15
N PHE A 250 -16.80 7.26 -0.13
CA PHE A 250 -16.37 6.97 1.23
C PHE A 250 -16.91 5.64 1.78
N PRO A 251 -18.20 5.28 1.62
CA PRO A 251 -18.73 3.99 2.08
C PRO A 251 -17.95 2.79 1.52
N VAL A 252 -17.71 2.82 0.19
CA VAL A 252 -16.93 1.81 -0.53
C VAL A 252 -15.49 1.80 -0.03
N THR A 253 -14.87 2.98 0.09
CA THR A 253 -13.50 3.14 0.58
C THR A 253 -13.34 2.57 1.99
N LEU A 254 -14.28 2.85 2.89
CA LEU A 254 -14.29 2.33 4.25
C LEU A 254 -14.42 0.81 4.27
N HIS A 255 -15.33 0.24 3.46
CA HIS A 255 -15.42 -1.22 3.30
C HIS A 255 -14.08 -1.83 2.90
N PHE A 256 -13.40 -1.27 1.88
CA PHE A 256 -12.10 -1.78 1.44
C PHE A 256 -11.03 -1.73 2.54
N HIS A 257 -10.97 -0.63 3.31
CA HIS A 257 -10.01 -0.49 4.39
C HIS A 257 -10.27 -1.45 5.56
N ILE A 258 -11.54 -1.70 5.91
CA ILE A 258 -11.88 -2.67 6.97
C ILE A 258 -11.47 -4.08 6.55
N VAL A 259 -11.82 -4.49 5.32
CA VAL A 259 -11.45 -5.82 4.81
C VAL A 259 -9.93 -5.96 4.71
N GLU A 260 -9.23 -4.96 4.17
CA GLU A 260 -7.76 -4.92 4.10
C GLU A 260 -7.15 -5.09 5.50
N ALA A 261 -7.57 -4.30 6.49
CA ALA A 261 -7.04 -4.35 7.85
C ALA A 261 -7.26 -5.72 8.53
N MET A 262 -8.44 -6.31 8.37
CA MET A 262 -8.75 -7.62 8.94
C MET A 262 -7.97 -8.74 8.25
N LEU A 263 -7.83 -8.72 6.92
CA LEU A 263 -6.98 -9.67 6.19
C LEU A 263 -5.52 -9.54 6.62
N TYR A 264 -5.00 -8.32 6.73
CA TYR A 264 -3.66 -8.07 7.27
C TYR A 264 -3.48 -8.69 8.65
N SER A 265 -4.46 -8.55 9.53
CA SER A 265 -4.38 -9.05 10.90
C SER A 265 -4.47 -10.57 10.98
N LEU A 266 -5.41 -11.19 10.24
CA LEU A 266 -5.72 -12.61 10.33
C LEU A 266 -4.73 -13.51 9.57
N LEU A 267 -4.12 -13.01 8.48
CA LEU A 267 -3.17 -13.76 7.66
C LEU A 267 -1.72 -13.63 8.17
N ASN A 268 -1.38 -12.57 8.91
CA ASN A 268 -0.08 -12.42 9.57
C ASN A 268 0.01 -13.21 10.89
N LYS A 269 -0.20 -14.53 10.82
CA LYS A 269 -0.35 -15.41 12.00
C LYS A 269 0.82 -15.39 12.99
N THR A 270 2.05 -15.13 12.51
CA THR A 270 3.27 -15.17 13.33
C THR A 270 3.90 -13.81 13.59
N PHE A 271 3.27 -12.72 13.12
CA PHE A 271 3.87 -11.38 13.18
C PHE A 271 4.15 -10.93 14.63
N ALA A 272 3.29 -11.33 15.57
CA ALA A 272 3.50 -11.02 16.99
C ALA A 272 4.76 -11.69 17.57
N GLN A 273 5.23 -12.78 16.95
CA GLN A 273 6.39 -13.55 17.40
C GLN A 273 7.68 -13.13 16.68
N ASP A 274 7.63 -12.93 15.36
CA ASP A 274 8.82 -12.71 14.53
C ASP A 274 8.95 -11.29 13.94
N GLY A 275 7.91 -10.46 14.08
CA GLY A 275 7.83 -9.12 13.49
C GLY A 275 7.87 -9.10 11.96
N GLN A 276 7.70 -10.25 11.29
CA GLN A 276 7.82 -10.39 9.85
C GLN A 276 6.45 -10.27 9.18
N HIS A 277 6.30 -9.30 8.29
CA HIS A 277 5.12 -9.19 7.45
C HIS A 277 5.09 -10.31 6.40
N ARG A 278 3.95 -10.97 6.27
CA ARG A 278 3.64 -11.95 5.21
C ARG A 278 2.53 -11.44 4.29
N VAL A 279 1.73 -10.49 4.75
CA VAL A 279 0.72 -9.82 3.93
C VAL A 279 1.32 -8.58 3.28
N LEU A 280 1.13 -8.46 1.97
CA LEU A 280 1.70 -7.41 1.12
C LEU A 280 0.58 -6.75 0.31
N SER A 281 0.80 -5.52 -0.15
CA SER A 281 -0.19 -4.77 -0.94
C SER A 281 0.37 -4.39 -2.31
N MET A 282 -0.22 -4.90 -3.39
CA MET A 282 0.20 -4.60 -4.76
C MET A 282 -0.75 -3.63 -5.45
N ASN A 283 -0.21 -2.57 -6.06
CA ASN A 283 -1.03 -1.53 -6.69
C ASN A 283 -1.78 -2.07 -7.94
N ARG A 284 -3.11 -1.89 -7.99
CA ARG A 284 -3.95 -2.32 -9.12
C ARG A 284 -3.49 -1.78 -10.48
N ASN A 285 -3.06 -0.53 -10.54
CA ASN A 285 -2.67 0.12 -11.79
C ASN A 285 -1.31 -0.39 -12.30
N VAL A 286 -0.48 -0.92 -11.41
CA VAL A 286 0.77 -1.58 -11.79
C VAL A 286 0.48 -2.87 -12.53
N VAL A 287 -0.39 -3.70 -11.96
CA VAL A 287 -0.86 -4.93 -12.61
C VAL A 287 -1.51 -4.59 -13.96
N GLY A 288 -2.34 -3.55 -13.99
CA GLY A 288 -2.97 -3.08 -15.23
C GLY A 288 -1.96 -2.68 -16.31
N LYS A 289 -0.94 -1.88 -15.95
CA LYS A 289 0.13 -1.47 -16.89
C LYS A 289 0.97 -2.66 -17.37
N HIS A 290 1.25 -3.61 -16.48
CA HIS A 290 2.05 -4.78 -16.79
C HIS A 290 1.44 -5.70 -17.85
N PHE A 291 0.11 -5.72 -17.93
CA PHE A 291 -0.63 -6.52 -18.92
C PHE A 291 -1.29 -5.66 -20.02
N ASP A 292 -0.88 -4.40 -20.16
CA ASP A 292 -1.45 -3.47 -21.15
C ASP A 292 -2.99 -3.33 -21.06
N LEU A 293 -3.53 -3.42 -19.85
CA LEU A 293 -4.96 -3.30 -19.56
C LEU A 293 -5.38 -1.86 -19.22
N MET A 294 -4.58 -0.86 -19.55
CA MET A 294 -4.86 0.54 -19.21
C MET A 294 -5.42 1.29 -20.42
N LEU A 295 -6.61 1.89 -20.27
CA LEU A 295 -7.15 2.91 -21.17
C LEU A 295 -7.07 4.27 -20.46
N GLY A 296 -6.01 5.02 -20.78
CA GLY A 296 -5.67 6.24 -20.04
C GLY A 296 -5.35 5.93 -18.58
N THR A 297 -6.21 6.38 -17.67
CA THR A 297 -6.09 6.14 -16.22
C THR A 297 -6.99 5.01 -15.71
N MET A 298 -7.87 4.47 -16.56
CA MET A 298 -8.80 3.41 -16.19
C MET A 298 -8.27 2.04 -16.61
N ARG A 299 -8.43 1.04 -15.75
CA ARG A 299 -8.07 -0.34 -16.05
C ARG A 299 -9.28 -1.07 -16.67
N THR A 300 -9.07 -1.77 -17.77
CA THR A 300 -10.05 -2.63 -18.44
C THR A 300 -10.08 -4.03 -17.83
N SER A 301 -11.07 -4.84 -18.25
CA SER A 301 -11.21 -6.22 -17.81
C SER A 301 -10.02 -7.08 -18.24
N GLY A 302 -9.52 -7.91 -17.33
CA GLY A 302 -8.50 -8.91 -17.61
C GLY A 302 -9.03 -10.23 -18.17
N MET A 303 -10.35 -10.36 -18.37
CA MET A 303 -11.01 -11.61 -18.72
C MET A 303 -10.42 -12.26 -19.99
N ALA A 304 -10.26 -11.49 -21.06
CA ALA A 304 -9.76 -12.01 -22.35
C ALA A 304 -8.34 -12.58 -22.23
N LEU A 305 -7.47 -11.92 -21.44
CA LEU A 305 -6.11 -12.39 -21.21
C LEU A 305 -6.09 -13.70 -20.41
N VAL A 306 -6.96 -13.82 -19.40
CA VAL A 306 -7.09 -15.07 -18.62
C VAL A 306 -7.67 -16.20 -19.47
N GLN A 307 -8.64 -15.91 -20.36
CA GLN A 307 -9.14 -16.88 -21.34
C GLN A 307 -8.02 -17.35 -22.27
N GLN A 308 -7.14 -16.43 -22.70
CA GLN A 308 -5.97 -16.77 -23.50
C GLN A 308 -5.02 -17.71 -22.75
N PHE A 309 -4.66 -17.41 -21.48
CA PHE A 309 -3.82 -18.29 -20.68
C PHE A 309 -4.35 -19.73 -20.60
N LEU A 310 -5.67 -19.89 -20.42
CA LEU A 310 -6.32 -21.21 -20.37
C LEU A 310 -6.42 -21.92 -21.72
N SER A 311 -6.48 -21.17 -22.82
CA SER A 311 -6.61 -21.69 -24.19
C SER A 311 -5.26 -22.08 -24.80
N ASP A 312 -4.23 -21.32 -24.45
CA ASP A 312 -2.85 -21.50 -24.91
C ASP A 312 -2.12 -22.59 -24.12
N PHE A 313 -2.57 -22.96 -22.92
CA PHE A 313 -2.02 -24.08 -22.16
C PHE A 313 -2.66 -25.42 -22.59
N PRO A 314 -1.89 -26.50 -22.83
CA PRO A 314 -0.43 -26.64 -22.72
C PRO A 314 0.32 -26.45 -24.07
N LYS A 315 -0.26 -25.72 -25.03
CA LYS A 315 0.26 -25.58 -26.41
C LYS A 315 1.54 -24.72 -26.49
N GLN A 316 1.72 -23.78 -25.57
CA GLN A 316 2.93 -22.95 -25.51
C GLN A 316 4.09 -23.66 -24.81
N GLU A 317 5.29 -23.52 -25.37
CA GLU A 317 6.53 -24.08 -24.82
C GLU A 317 6.95 -23.39 -23.50
N LYS A 318 6.70 -22.09 -23.38
CA LYS A 318 6.96 -21.28 -22.17
C LYS A 318 5.72 -20.49 -21.76
N PRO A 319 4.72 -21.13 -21.12
CA PRO A 319 3.53 -20.42 -20.68
C PRO A 319 3.87 -19.46 -19.52
N ARG A 320 3.23 -18.29 -19.49
CA ARG A 320 3.38 -17.33 -18.37
C ARG A 320 2.81 -17.86 -17.05
N VAL A 321 1.90 -18.82 -17.13
CA VAL A 321 1.25 -19.48 -16.00
C VAL A 321 0.88 -20.91 -16.40
N SER A 322 1.09 -21.86 -15.49
CA SER A 322 0.79 -23.27 -15.71
C SER A 322 -0.42 -23.72 -14.90
N PHE A 323 -1.16 -24.69 -15.41
CA PHE A 323 -2.36 -25.21 -14.76
C PHE A 323 -2.27 -26.74 -14.60
N PRO A 324 -2.69 -27.30 -13.46
CA PRO A 324 -2.86 -28.74 -13.32
C PRO A 324 -3.90 -29.25 -14.32
N LEU A 325 -3.56 -30.28 -15.11
CA LEU A 325 -4.41 -30.79 -16.19
C LEU A 325 -5.76 -31.29 -15.67
N GLU A 326 -5.77 -31.88 -14.47
CA GLU A 326 -6.95 -32.37 -13.78
C GLU A 326 -7.94 -31.25 -13.42
N ASN A 327 -7.45 -30.02 -13.22
CA ASN A 327 -8.27 -28.87 -12.86
C ASN A 327 -8.60 -27.96 -14.06
N LEU A 328 -7.99 -28.21 -15.22
CA LEU A 328 -8.11 -27.34 -16.39
C LEU A 328 -9.55 -27.24 -16.91
N VAL A 329 -10.29 -28.37 -16.93
CA VAL A 329 -11.70 -28.40 -17.33
C VAL A 329 -12.53 -27.53 -16.39
N ARG A 330 -12.31 -27.64 -15.08
CA ARG A 330 -12.97 -26.81 -14.06
C ARG A 330 -12.66 -25.33 -14.26
N TYR A 331 -11.40 -24.98 -14.52
CA TYR A 331 -11.03 -23.57 -14.73
C TYR A 331 -11.60 -22.99 -16.02
N ARG A 332 -11.68 -23.78 -17.09
CA ARG A 332 -12.35 -23.36 -18.33
C ARG A 332 -13.86 -23.19 -18.12
N SER A 333 -14.53 -24.12 -17.44
CA SER A 333 -15.96 -23.97 -17.11
C SER A 333 -16.21 -22.79 -16.16
N MET A 334 -15.23 -22.41 -15.33
CA MET A 334 -15.33 -21.18 -14.52
C MET A 334 -15.30 -19.90 -15.38
N MET A 335 -14.71 -19.95 -16.58
CA MET A 335 -14.72 -18.83 -17.55
C MET A 335 -16.01 -18.74 -18.35
N GLU A 336 -16.74 -19.85 -18.49
CA GLU A 336 -18.07 -19.87 -19.10
C GLU A 336 -19.04 -19.11 -18.19
N THR A 337 -19.32 -17.87 -18.59
CA THR A 337 -20.29 -17.01 -17.90
C THR A 337 -21.66 -17.22 -18.53
N ASP A 338 -22.62 -17.61 -17.71
CA ASP A 338 -24.01 -17.22 -17.93
C ASP A 338 -23.99 -15.68 -17.91
N GLY A 339 -24.26 -15.02 -19.04
CA GLY A 339 -23.80 -13.67 -19.43
C GLY A 339 -24.12 -12.48 -18.50
N ARG A 340 -24.60 -12.74 -17.28
CA ARG A 340 -24.96 -11.77 -16.24
C ARG A 340 -23.99 -11.72 -15.05
N LYS A 341 -23.03 -12.66 -14.90
CA LYS A 341 -22.13 -12.71 -13.73
C LYS A 341 -20.71 -12.25 -14.08
N ILE A 342 -20.41 -10.99 -13.76
CA ILE A 342 -19.07 -10.42 -13.80
C ILE A 342 -18.20 -11.06 -12.71
N LYS A 343 -17.04 -11.62 -13.07
CA LYS A 343 -16.09 -12.30 -12.16
C LYS A 343 -14.70 -11.63 -12.16
N GLU A 344 -14.67 -10.30 -12.17
CA GLU A 344 -13.42 -9.51 -12.22
C GLU A 344 -12.45 -9.88 -11.10
N GLU A 345 -12.94 -10.09 -9.87
CA GLU A 345 -12.10 -10.43 -8.74
C GLU A 345 -11.33 -11.75 -8.97
N LEU A 346 -11.96 -12.74 -9.62
CA LEU A 346 -11.34 -14.02 -9.95
C LEU A 346 -10.24 -13.87 -11.00
N TRP A 347 -10.50 -13.12 -12.07
CA TRP A 347 -9.49 -12.88 -13.11
C TRP A 347 -8.33 -12.06 -12.57
N ASP A 348 -8.64 -11.01 -11.81
CA ASP A 348 -7.66 -10.13 -11.22
C ASP A 348 -6.78 -10.83 -10.18
N SER A 349 -7.29 -11.80 -9.42
CA SER A 349 -6.48 -12.54 -8.45
C SER A 349 -5.37 -13.33 -9.15
N LEU A 350 -5.67 -13.96 -10.29
CA LEU A 350 -4.69 -14.69 -11.09
C LEU A 350 -3.68 -13.74 -11.74
N LEU A 351 -4.16 -12.67 -12.38
CA LEU A 351 -3.28 -11.68 -13.02
C LEU A 351 -2.33 -11.03 -12.02
N GLN A 352 -2.84 -10.64 -10.85
CA GLN A 352 -1.99 -10.09 -9.80
C GLN A 352 -0.92 -11.08 -9.33
N ALA A 353 -1.22 -12.38 -9.23
CA ALA A 353 -0.24 -13.40 -8.86
C ALA A 353 0.87 -13.51 -9.92
N VAL A 354 0.50 -13.61 -11.19
CA VAL A 354 1.45 -13.70 -12.31
C VAL A 354 2.33 -12.45 -12.38
N ALA A 355 1.73 -11.25 -12.30
CA ALA A 355 2.49 -10.01 -12.27
C ALA A 355 3.43 -9.91 -11.07
N PHE A 356 3.04 -10.44 -9.90
CA PHE A 356 3.90 -10.43 -8.72
C PHE A 356 5.17 -11.26 -8.94
N TYR A 357 5.03 -12.46 -9.53
CA TYR A 357 6.19 -13.28 -9.89
C TYR A 357 7.09 -12.58 -10.90
N GLU A 358 6.53 -12.10 -12.00
CA GLU A 358 7.28 -11.49 -13.10
C GLU A 358 7.98 -10.19 -12.70
N LEU A 359 7.39 -9.38 -11.81
CA LEU A 359 7.95 -8.09 -11.41
C LEU A 359 8.93 -8.18 -10.23
N PHE A 360 8.72 -9.13 -9.30
CA PHE A 360 9.42 -9.10 -8.01
C PHE A 360 10.23 -10.36 -7.69
N MET A 361 9.77 -11.53 -8.14
CA MET A 361 10.43 -12.80 -7.82
C MET A 361 11.38 -13.25 -8.92
N PHE A 362 11.08 -12.95 -10.18
CA PHE A 362 11.97 -13.22 -11.30
C PHE A 362 13.04 -12.15 -11.47
N ASP A 363 14.17 -12.56 -12.05
CA ASP A 363 15.20 -11.63 -12.43
C ASP A 363 14.83 -10.95 -13.76
N PRO A 364 15.13 -9.65 -13.96
CA PRO A 364 14.72 -8.91 -15.17
C PRO A 364 15.32 -9.42 -16.49
N GLN A 365 16.05 -10.53 -16.47
CA GLN A 365 16.80 -11.15 -17.56
C GLN A 365 16.89 -12.66 -17.29
N SER A 366 15.86 -13.43 -17.66
CA SER A 366 15.94 -14.89 -17.80
C SER A 366 15.19 -15.32 -19.05
#